data_AF-A0A2S5M839-F1
#
_entry.id   AF-A0A2S5M839-F1
#
_cell.length_a   1.000
_cell.length_b   1.000
_cell.length_c   1.000
_cell.angle_alpha   90.00
_cell.angle_beta   90.00
_cell.angle_gamma   90.00
#
_symmetry.space_group_name_H-M   'P 1'
#
loop_
_entity.id
_entity.type
_entity.pdbx_description
1 polymer ?
#
loop_
_entity_poly.entity_id
_entity_poly.type
_entity_poly.pdbx_seq_one_letter_code
_entity_poly.pdbx_strand_id
1 'polypeptide(L)'
;MAIKSEALIYKIIEKHLKATTEPQSCVDLWEHLDVRQNAKSPEKVSDYLGLMWRRDLIQRWNTPVTSISKSRYAYTWKANDEALDKPTPVTNAPRLVSTGHKKSNVTVTEDGDRLILDFDKFTMIIQAKG
;
A
#
# COMPACT_ATOMS: atom_id res chain seq x y z
N MET A 1 -3.75 -6.93 12.15
CA MET A 1 -2.26 -6.87 12.05
C MET A 1 -1.75 -5.74 12.93
N ALA A 2 -0.57 -5.87 13.54
CA ALA A 2 0.06 -4.81 14.34
C ALA A 2 1.45 -4.48 13.77
N ILE A 3 1.93 -3.25 13.98
CA ILE A 3 3.28 -2.85 13.57
C ILE A 3 4.27 -3.60 14.48
N LYS A 4 5.11 -4.48 13.91
CA LYS A 4 6.22 -5.15 14.61
C LYS A 4 7.36 -4.21 15.03
N SER A 5 7.12 -2.90 15.11
CA SER A 5 8.12 -1.93 15.57
C SER A 5 7.79 -1.60 17.01
N GLU A 6 8.78 -1.73 17.90
CA GLU A 6 8.64 -1.40 19.32
C GLU A 6 8.58 0.11 19.59
N ALA A 7 8.67 0.93 18.54
CA ALA A 7 8.65 2.38 18.70
C ALA A 7 7.28 2.85 19.23
N LEU A 8 7.30 3.41 20.44
CA LEU A 8 6.13 3.90 21.17
C LEU A 8 5.23 4.81 20.33
N ILE A 9 5.83 5.60 19.43
CA ILE A 9 5.14 6.53 18.54
C ILE A 9 4.01 5.86 17.73
N TYR A 10 4.17 4.62 17.29
CA TYR A 10 3.13 3.94 16.51
C TYR A 10 1.89 3.63 17.36
N LYS A 11 2.07 3.26 18.62
CA LYS A 11 0.97 3.01 19.56
C LYS A 11 0.23 4.31 19.90
N ILE A 12 0.97 5.42 20.01
CA ILE A 12 0.39 6.75 20.26
C ILE A 12 -0.43 7.21 19.05
N ILE A 13 0.11 7.10 17.83
CA ILE A 13 -0.62 7.46 16.60
C ILE A 13 -1.86 6.57 16.44
N GLU A 14 -1.74 5.26 16.68
CA GLU A 14 -2.88 4.33 16.65
C GLU A 14 -3.98 4.75 17.64
N LYS A 15 -3.61 5.10 18.88
CA LYS A 15 -4.56 5.57 19.90
C LYS A 15 -5.36 6.78 19.41
N HIS A 16 -4.69 7.78 18.84
CA HIS A 16 -5.36 8.99 18.34
C HIS A 16 -6.24 8.69 17.13
N LEU A 17 -5.75 7.92 16.17
CA LEU A 17 -6.53 7.54 14.98
C LEU A 17 -7.74 6.66 15.30
N LYS A 18 -7.69 5.85 16.36
CA LYS A 18 -8.83 5.05 16.84
C LYS A 18 -9.84 5.88 17.64
N ALA A 19 -9.41 6.97 18.26
CA ALA A 19 -10.25 7.82 19.08
C ALA A 19 -11.13 8.78 18.26
N THR A 20 -10.86 8.91 16.95
CA THR A 20 -11.59 9.79 16.04
C THR A 20 -12.14 9.02 14.86
N THR A 21 -13.33 9.42 14.42
CA THR A 21 -13.95 8.94 13.17
C THR A 21 -13.55 9.80 11.97
N GLU A 22 -13.01 11.00 12.21
CA GLU A 22 -12.64 11.94 11.16
C GLU A 22 -11.20 11.73 10.69
N PRO A 23 -10.92 11.82 9.38
CA PRO A 23 -9.55 11.74 8.87
C PRO A 23 -8.64 12.80 9.49
N GLN A 24 -7.51 12.36 10.06
CA GLN A 24 -6.51 13.25 10.65
C GLN A 24 -5.30 13.39 9.74
N SER A 25 -4.81 14.61 9.53
CA SER A 25 -3.56 14.86 8.84
C SER A 25 -2.35 14.67 9.76
N CYS A 26 -1.14 14.66 9.18
CA CYS A 26 0.08 14.60 9.99
C CYS A 26 0.31 15.87 10.82
N VAL A 27 -0.26 17.01 10.41
CA VAL A 27 -0.22 18.26 11.19
C VAL A 27 -1.17 18.14 12.37
N ASP A 28 -2.42 17.71 12.15
CA ASP A 28 -3.41 17.54 13.22
C ASP A 28 -2.89 16.58 14.30
N LEU A 29 -2.34 15.44 13.88
CA LEU A 29 -1.75 14.47 14.80
C LEU A 29 -0.54 15.01 15.56
N TRP A 30 0.27 15.84 14.90
CA TRP A 30 1.43 16.45 15.55
C TRP A 30 1.04 17.56 16.54
N GLU A 31 -0.18 18.11 16.53
CA GLU A 31 -0.61 19.05 17.57
C GLU A 31 -0.82 18.38 18.94
N HIS A 32 -0.99 17.05 18.99
CA HIS A 32 -1.07 16.33 20.25
C HIS A 32 0.28 16.27 20.98
N LEU A 33 0.30 16.66 22.26
CA LEU A 33 1.52 16.77 23.05
C LEU A 33 2.33 15.46 23.12
N ASP A 34 1.65 14.33 23.29
CA ASP A 34 2.28 13.01 23.34
C ASP A 34 2.89 12.59 21.99
N VAL A 35 2.30 13.00 20.87
CA VAL A 35 2.88 12.84 19.54
C VAL A 35 4.11 13.75 19.38
N ARG A 36 4.07 15.02 19.79
CA ARG A 36 5.24 15.93 19.72
C ARG A 36 6.43 15.45 20.53
N GLN A 37 6.17 14.88 21.70
CA GLN A 37 7.21 14.31 22.56
C GLN A 37 7.90 13.10 21.92
N ASN A 38 7.22 12.40 21.01
CA ASN A 38 7.71 11.16 20.40
C ASN A 38 8.03 11.30 18.89
N ALA A 39 7.68 12.43 18.27
CA ALA A 39 7.96 12.75 16.87
C ALA A 39 8.53 14.17 16.74
N LYS A 40 9.75 14.26 16.20
CA LYS A 40 10.52 15.51 16.10
C LYS A 40 9.84 16.60 15.26
N SER A 41 8.98 16.24 14.32
CA SER A 41 8.29 17.17 13.43
C SER A 41 7.06 16.53 12.76
N PRO A 42 6.14 17.32 12.17
CA PRO A 42 5.00 16.80 11.39
C PRO A 42 5.42 15.93 10.20
N GLU A 43 6.59 16.21 9.59
CA GLU A 43 7.14 15.39 8.51
C GLU A 43 7.48 13.98 8.99
N LYS A 44 8.02 13.85 10.23
CA LYS A 44 8.27 12.54 10.83
C LYS A 44 6.97 11.79 11.11
N VAL A 45 5.91 12.49 11.52
CA VAL A 45 4.58 11.89 11.66
C VAL A 45 4.08 11.38 10.30
N SER A 46 4.31 12.13 9.22
CA SER A 46 4.00 11.67 7.85
C SER A 46 4.79 10.41 7.46
N ASP A 47 6.08 10.31 7.82
CA ASP A 47 6.88 9.10 7.58
C ASP A 47 6.26 7.87 8.29
N TYR A 48 5.86 8.02 9.56
CA TYR A 48 5.24 6.96 10.35
C TYR A 48 3.89 6.52 9.77
N LEU A 49 3.03 7.48 9.42
CA LEU A 49 1.76 7.22 8.75
C LEU A 49 1.95 6.51 7.40
N GLY A 50 2.98 6.91 6.64
CA GLY A 50 3.36 6.25 5.39
C GLY A 50 3.73 4.77 5.58
N LEU A 51 4.36 4.41 6.71
CA LEU A 51 4.65 3.02 7.05
C LEU A 51 3.40 2.26 7.50
N MET A 52 2.55 2.88 8.32
CA MET A 52 1.26 2.31 8.75
C MET A 52 0.35 1.98 7.57
N TRP A 53 0.27 2.88 6.60
CA TRP A 53 -0.52 2.70 5.39
C TRP A 53 0.02 1.57 4.50
N ARG A 54 1.35 1.50 4.31
CA ARG A 54 1.97 0.38 3.55
C ARG A 54 1.75 -0.99 4.21
N ARG A 55 1.39 -1.02 5.49
CA ARG A 55 1.03 -2.22 6.25
C ARG A 55 -0.48 -2.44 6.35
N ASP A 56 -1.27 -1.69 5.58
CA ASP A 56 -2.72 -1.79 5.50
C ASP A 56 -3.44 -1.62 6.86
N LEU A 57 -2.87 -0.82 7.76
CA LEU A 57 -3.46 -0.56 9.09
C LEU A 57 -4.38 0.66 9.13
N ILE A 58 -4.18 1.58 8.19
CA ILE A 58 -4.88 2.86 8.13
C ILE A 58 -5.30 3.13 6.70
N GLN A 59 -6.42 3.81 6.53
CA GLN A 59 -6.90 4.27 5.23
C GLN A 59 -6.42 5.70 4.98
N ARG A 60 -6.08 6.00 3.71
CA ARG A 60 -5.59 7.30 3.27
C ARG A 60 -6.67 8.04 2.48
N TRP A 61 -6.81 9.32 2.76
CA TRP A 61 -7.73 10.25 2.12
C TRP A 61 -6.94 11.43 1.55
N ASN A 62 -7.46 12.06 0.51
CA ASN A 62 -6.93 13.32 0.03
C ASN A 62 -7.43 14.44 0.94
N THR A 63 -6.52 15.27 1.46
CA THR A 63 -6.91 16.46 2.22
C THR A 63 -7.31 17.55 1.23
N PRO A 64 -8.43 18.27 1.45
CA PRO A 64 -8.73 19.47 0.68
C PRO A 64 -7.56 20.46 0.81
N VAL A 65 -7.12 21.01 -0.32
CA VAL A 65 -5.99 21.95 -0.36
C VAL A 65 -6.47 23.29 0.19
N THR A 66 -6.48 23.43 1.51
CA THR A 66 -6.73 24.70 2.18
C THR A 66 -5.39 25.42 2.37
N SER A 67 -5.37 26.75 2.25
CA SER A 67 -4.16 27.60 2.33
C SER A 67 -3.31 27.41 3.60
N ILE A 68 -3.85 26.76 4.63
CA ILE A 68 -3.23 26.55 5.94
C ILE A 68 -2.62 25.14 6.08
N SER A 69 -3.08 24.15 5.30
CA SER A 69 -2.66 22.76 5.46
C SER A 69 -1.56 22.38 4.47
N LYS A 70 -0.35 22.10 4.99
CA LYS A 70 0.76 21.54 4.20
C LYS A 70 0.62 20.04 3.93
N SER A 71 -0.36 19.38 4.54
CA SER A 71 -0.53 17.92 4.44
C SER A 71 -1.35 17.53 3.22
N ARG A 72 -0.76 16.78 2.29
CA ARG A 72 -1.45 16.26 1.10
C ARG A 72 -2.52 15.21 1.44
N TYR A 73 -2.34 14.48 2.54
CA TYR A 73 -3.16 13.34 2.90
C TYR A 73 -3.60 13.39 4.36
N ALA A 74 -4.79 12.83 4.61
CA ALA A 74 -5.35 12.56 5.93
C ALA A 74 -5.60 11.06 6.08
N TYR A 75 -5.71 10.58 7.32
CA TYR A 75 -5.74 9.16 7.62
C TYR A 75 -6.81 8.82 8.66
N THR A 76 -7.45 7.67 8.47
CA THR A 76 -8.35 7.07 9.47
C THR A 76 -7.84 5.70 9.85
N TRP A 77 -8.10 5.25 11.08
CA TRP A 77 -7.82 3.87 11.45
C TRP A 77 -8.71 2.93 10.64
N LYS A 78 -8.11 1.89 10.04
CA LYS A 78 -8.90 0.83 9.41
C LYS A 78 -9.40 -0.04 10.54
N ALA A 79 -10.69 0.08 10.88
CA ALA A 79 -11.32 -0.87 11.79
C ALA A 79 -11.06 -2.25 11.20
N ASN A 80 -10.21 -3.05 11.88
CA ASN A 80 -10.17 -4.46 11.57
C ASN A 80 -11.54 -4.95 12.03
N ASP A 81 -12.41 -5.28 11.09
CA ASP A 81 -13.31 -6.39 11.29
C ASP A 81 -12.40 -7.57 11.66
N GLU A 82 -12.22 -7.83 12.96
CA GLU A 82 -11.51 -9.01 13.47
C GLU A 82 -12.25 -10.33 13.10
N ALA A 83 -13.17 -10.29 12.14
CA ALA A 83 -13.96 -11.39 11.62
C ALA A 83 -13.86 -11.56 10.09
N LEU A 84 -12.83 -11.03 9.41
CA LEU A 84 -12.56 -11.45 8.03
C LEU A 84 -11.65 -12.68 8.04
N ASP A 85 -12.31 -13.81 7.79
CA ASP A 85 -11.79 -15.16 7.57
C ASP A 85 -10.30 -15.22 7.22
N LYS A 86 -9.59 -16.09 7.93
CA LYS A 86 -8.30 -16.61 7.47
C LYS A 86 -8.45 -16.95 5.98
N PRO A 87 -7.58 -16.48 5.08
CA PRO A 87 -7.74 -16.74 3.66
C PRO A 87 -7.85 -18.26 3.45
N THR A 88 -9.04 -18.72 3.07
CA THR A 88 -9.22 -20.10 2.62
C THR A 88 -8.35 -20.27 1.38
N PRO A 89 -7.50 -21.31 1.31
CA PRO A 89 -6.69 -21.56 0.13
C PRO A 89 -7.62 -21.68 -1.07
N VAL A 90 -7.50 -20.73 -2.00
CA VAL A 90 -8.27 -20.73 -3.24
C VAL A 90 -7.77 -21.92 -4.05
N THR A 91 -8.63 -22.92 -4.25
CA THR A 91 -8.34 -23.99 -5.21
C THR A 91 -8.15 -23.35 -6.58
N ASN A 92 -6.92 -23.38 -7.09
CA ASN A 92 -6.59 -22.99 -8.46
C ASN A 92 -7.17 -24.03 -9.43
N ALA A 93 -8.49 -24.05 -9.58
CA ALA A 93 -9.11 -24.59 -10.77
C ALA A 93 -9.01 -23.49 -11.85
N PRO A 94 -8.36 -23.74 -13.00
CA PRO A 94 -8.26 -22.74 -14.05
C PRO A 94 -9.66 -22.36 -14.51
N ARG A 95 -10.09 -21.14 -14.18
CA ARG A 95 -11.33 -20.57 -14.70
C ARG A 95 -11.02 -20.05 -16.10
N LEU A 96 -11.60 -20.66 -17.13
CA LEU A 96 -11.58 -20.10 -18.48
C LEU A 96 -12.28 -18.74 -18.43
N VAL A 97 -11.52 -17.66 -18.47
CA VAL A 97 -12.05 -16.31 -18.61
C VAL A 97 -12.03 -15.98 -20.10
N SER A 98 -13.18 -16.14 -20.76
CA SER A 98 -13.41 -15.53 -22.07
C SER A 98 -13.63 -14.04 -21.87
N THR A 99 -12.55 -13.27 -21.84
CA THR A 99 -12.60 -11.82 -22.01
C THR A 99 -12.17 -11.51 -23.43
N GLY A 100 -13.12 -11.01 -24.22
CA GLY A 100 -12.89 -10.52 -25.57
C GLY A 100 -11.69 -9.57 -25.63
N HIS A 101 -10.82 -9.86 -26.59
CA HIS A 101 -9.79 -9.00 -27.14
C HIS A 101 -9.08 -8.03 -26.18
N LYS A 102 -8.03 -8.54 -25.54
CA LYS A 102 -6.78 -7.78 -25.43
C LYS A 102 -5.69 -8.65 -26.05
N LYS A 103 -5.39 -8.41 -27.33
CA LYS A 103 -4.20 -9.01 -27.96
C LYS A 103 -3.03 -8.70 -27.04
N SER A 104 -2.30 -9.71 -26.58
CA SER A 104 -1.04 -9.47 -25.91
C SER A 104 -0.14 -8.74 -26.91
N ASN A 105 0.47 -7.63 -26.51
CA ASN A 105 1.48 -6.94 -27.33
C ASN A 105 2.81 -7.72 -27.36
N VAL A 106 2.74 -9.02 -27.10
CA VAL A 106 3.86 -9.94 -26.93
C VAL A 106 3.44 -11.28 -27.52
N THR A 107 4.23 -11.79 -28.44
CA THR A 107 4.17 -13.17 -28.92
C THR A 107 5.34 -13.93 -28.31
N VAL A 108 5.06 -15.08 -27.70
CA VAL A 108 6.09 -15.95 -27.11
C VAL A 108 6.21 -17.19 -27.97
N THR A 109 7.41 -17.46 -28.48
CA THR A 109 7.73 -18.63 -29.30
C THR A 109 8.89 -19.39 -28.69
N GLU A 110 8.76 -20.70 -28.58
CA GLU A 110 9.83 -21.60 -28.16
C GLU A 110 10.43 -22.26 -29.42
N ASP A 111 11.73 -22.09 -29.62
CA ASP A 111 12.49 -22.62 -30.77
C ASP A 111 13.76 -23.33 -30.25
N GLY A 112 13.63 -24.62 -29.96
CA GLY A 112 14.70 -25.42 -29.37
C GLY A 112 15.15 -24.87 -28.01
N ASP A 113 16.43 -24.52 -27.89
CA ASP A 113 17.01 -23.95 -26.65
C ASP A 113 16.82 -22.42 -26.53
N ARG A 114 15.93 -21.84 -27.34
CA ARG A 114 15.69 -20.40 -27.40
C ARG A 114 14.24 -20.08 -27.07
N LEU A 115 14.07 -19.09 -26.20
CA LEU A 115 12.79 -18.43 -25.95
C LEU A 115 12.79 -17.07 -26.64
N ILE A 116 11.87 -16.88 -27.58
CA ILE A 116 11.69 -15.65 -28.34
C ILE A 116 10.48 -14.91 -27.78
N LEU A 117 10.70 -13.68 -27.32
CA LEU A 117 9.66 -12.75 -26.87
C LEU A 117 9.59 -11.61 -27.89
N ASP A 118 8.54 -11.58 -28.70
CA ASP A 118 8.38 -10.61 -29.77
C ASP A 118 7.38 -9.53 -29.37
N PHE A 119 7.85 -8.29 -29.26
CA PHE A 119 7.06 -7.12 -28.92
C PHE A 119 6.91 -6.20 -30.14
N ASP A 120 5.92 -5.31 -30.14
CA ASP A 120 5.64 -4.40 -31.26
C ASP A 120 6.85 -3.56 -31.76
N LYS A 121 7.87 -3.34 -30.91
CA LYS A 121 9.02 -2.47 -31.21
C LYS A 121 10.37 -3.16 -31.14
N PHE A 122 10.45 -4.37 -30.59
CA PHE A 122 11.70 -5.09 -30.44
C PHE A 122 11.44 -6.56 -30.14
N THR A 123 12.42 -7.39 -30.47
CA THR A 123 12.40 -8.82 -30.18
C THR A 123 13.50 -9.14 -29.17
N MET A 124 13.16 -9.89 -28.13
CA MET A 124 14.11 -10.46 -27.18
C MET A 124 14.30 -11.94 -27.47
N ILE A 125 15.55 -12.39 -27.54
CA ILE A 125 15.90 -13.81 -27.67
C ILE A 125 16.68 -14.21 -26.41
N ILE A 126 16.13 -15.14 -25.65
CA ILE A 126 16.76 -15.71 -24.46
C ILE A 126 17.29 -17.09 -24.85
N GLN A 127 18.59 -17.28 -24.76
CA GLN A 127 19.23 -18.59 -24.94
C GLN A 127 19.82 -19.01 -23.59
N ALA A 128 19.40 -20.17 -23.09
CA ALA A 128 20.04 -20.75 -21.92
C ALA A 128 21.47 -21.18 -22.32
N LYS A 129 22.49 -20.76 -21.55
CA LYS A 129 23.83 -21.34 -21.69
C LYS A 129 23.81 -22.71 -21.03
N GLY A 130 23.84 -23.76 -21.84
CA GLY A 130 24.30 -25.10 -21.45
C GLY A 130 25.82 -25.15 -21.35
#